data_AF-K3YMP3-F1
#
_entry.id   AF-K3YMP3-F1
#
_cell.length_a   1.000
_cell.length_b   1.000
_cell.length_c   1.000
_cell.angle_alpha   90.00
_cell.angle_beta   90.00
_cell.angle_gamma   90.00
#
_symmetry.space_group_name_H-M   'P 1'
#
loop_
_entity.id
_entity.type
_entity.pdbx_description
1 polymer ?
#
loop_
_entity_poly.entity_id
_entity_poly.type
_entity_poly.pdbx_seq_one_letter_code
_entity_poly.pdbx_strand_id
1 'polypeptide(L)'
;MKKMDSHNIESSNANGFDTRPLKKAKCEQLNDYNDRRILLDDEKHQDQHEQYKVDQTYDYLPQDYEMTDLDYCAQITIETSLKDDILVKIDDIFVRQAQLSCLLDSEKFLNDDILIPINIKEKHWYLAIINTQKCELQVLDSLCWDFNRGDLADTLQGLQYHLNIIGRQQNLISHNWKDLQVIFWIITEQLQEPMQKDGSSCGLFMLKFMEYWTGDSLSHPITQEDINHFRFKLAGILLCWKTNTAQTTPQNISLLGSSDGQKEPKASDSLSEETKYQSLMSVLSKISVHELVGGLCDYIKSINCPETLEKVWVRNSKPYSISLTLRKLQEILKEDLPMDRDCYNLVIRKFMFDDIQMMNKTKGTISKHYLDTRFWVCNLGRHPNFRKKIDVEQLAETVSSWPGVNYIQFNKTFILLILNQDTRTVYILDPTPLDPVYKYNPNARYVKKLLCIAEFLPKAMSKVCPGSRWNEDVFLWRQIILSDVPIENRELSGYLVSLFMCIWKDEELQLPVLKDGYDLRKQFMAQLLTYKENECEDNMPAGIRDFLRCINATQS
;
A
#
# COMPACT_ATOMS: atom_id res chain seq x y z
N MET A 1 25.79 -6.89 -62.00
CA MET A 1 24.83 -6.13 -62.83
C MET A 1 24.57 -4.82 -62.10
N LYS A 2 25.10 -3.71 -62.66
CA LYS A 2 25.01 -2.25 -62.32
C LYS A 2 24.77 -1.85 -60.84
N LYS A 3 25.77 -1.36 -60.06
CA LYS A 3 26.41 0.00 -60.00
C LYS A 3 25.39 1.15 -59.93
N MET A 4 25.51 2.22 -59.12
CA MET A 4 26.46 2.75 -58.12
C MET A 4 25.83 4.08 -57.64
N ASP A 5 26.13 4.52 -56.40
CA ASP A 5 26.41 5.93 -55.96
C ASP A 5 25.38 7.05 -56.24
N SER A 6 25.30 8.20 -55.59
CA SER A 6 25.86 8.86 -54.39
C SER A 6 25.21 10.26 -54.34
N HIS A 7 25.24 10.91 -53.16
CA HIS A 7 25.46 12.36 -52.97
C HIS A 7 24.61 13.43 -53.68
N ASN A 8 23.93 14.22 -52.82
CA ASN A 8 24.10 15.67 -52.60
C ASN A 8 23.68 16.72 -53.67
N ILE A 9 23.20 17.85 -53.11
CA ILE A 9 23.24 19.26 -53.59
C ILE A 9 21.98 19.83 -54.29
N GLU A 10 21.35 20.74 -53.53
CA GLU A 10 20.95 22.13 -53.82
C GLU A 10 20.24 22.56 -55.12
N SER A 11 19.18 23.33 -54.87
CA SER A 11 18.84 24.64 -55.46
C SER A 11 18.30 24.74 -56.88
N SER A 12 17.16 25.42 -56.99
CA SER A 12 16.88 26.60 -57.87
C SER A 12 15.36 26.81 -57.90
N ASN A 13 14.82 27.90 -57.33
CA ASN A 13 14.77 29.30 -57.76
C ASN A 13 13.65 29.64 -58.76
N ALA A 14 13.20 30.90 -58.61
CA ALA A 14 12.38 31.76 -59.49
C ALA A 14 10.88 31.82 -59.12
N ASN A 15 10.21 32.95 -58.92
CA ASN A 15 10.45 34.41 -58.96
C ASN A 15 9.27 35.02 -58.16
N GLY A 16 9.26 36.15 -57.46
CA GLY A 16 10.02 37.40 -57.53
C GLY A 16 9.01 38.54 -57.34
N PHE A 17 9.24 39.45 -56.38
CA PHE A 17 9.36 40.90 -56.62
C PHE A 17 9.56 41.64 -55.27
N ASP A 18 10.77 42.20 -55.17
CA ASP A 18 11.34 43.10 -54.17
C ASP A 18 10.88 44.54 -54.47
N THR A 19 10.69 45.38 -53.44
CA THR A 19 11.31 46.72 -53.36
C THR A 19 11.15 47.30 -51.94
N ARG A 20 12.16 47.02 -51.09
CA ARG A 20 13.01 47.92 -50.25
C ARG A 20 12.77 49.47 -50.26
N PRO A 21 13.43 50.32 -49.41
CA PRO A 21 14.50 50.02 -48.42
C PRO A 21 14.61 50.86 -47.09
N LEU A 22 15.59 50.45 -46.26
CA LEU A 22 16.63 51.23 -45.52
C LEU A 22 16.48 51.59 -44.01
N LYS A 23 17.65 51.49 -43.35
CA LYS A 23 17.98 51.38 -41.92
C LYS A 23 18.33 52.71 -41.24
N LYS A 24 18.39 52.65 -39.88
CA LYS A 24 19.14 53.45 -38.86
C LYS A 24 18.27 54.49 -38.11
N ALA A 25 18.42 54.79 -36.82
CA ALA A 25 19.22 54.29 -35.69
C ALA A 25 18.71 54.93 -34.36
N LYS A 26 19.02 54.27 -33.23
CA LYS A 26 19.27 54.74 -31.83
C LYS A 26 18.41 55.86 -31.15
N CYS A 27 17.74 55.44 -30.07
CA CYS A 27 17.88 55.86 -28.65
C CYS A 27 17.92 57.36 -28.28
N GLU A 28 16.96 57.82 -27.46
CA GLU A 28 17.14 58.47 -26.14
C GLU A 28 15.81 59.01 -25.55
N GLN A 29 15.86 59.43 -24.29
CA GLN A 29 14.85 59.38 -23.23
C GLN A 29 13.93 60.63 -23.08
N LEU A 30 12.96 60.48 -22.15
CA LEU A 30 12.40 61.45 -21.18
C LEU A 30 11.07 62.20 -21.48
N ASN A 31 10.18 62.05 -20.48
CA ASN A 31 9.29 63.04 -19.84
C ASN A 31 7.82 63.26 -20.30
N ASP A 32 6.93 62.77 -19.43
CA ASP A 32 6.04 63.55 -18.53
C ASP A 32 4.65 64.03 -19.00
N TYR A 33 3.66 63.54 -18.23
CA TYR A 33 2.46 64.18 -17.69
C TYR A 33 1.21 64.58 -18.52
N ASN A 34 0.08 64.06 -17.98
CA ASN A 34 -1.28 64.58 -17.88
C ASN A 34 -2.21 64.67 -19.12
N ASP A 35 -3.31 63.90 -19.06
CA ASP A 35 -4.62 64.56 -18.95
C ASP A 35 -5.66 63.73 -18.16
N ARG A 36 -6.51 64.44 -17.42
CA ARG A 36 -7.47 63.98 -16.40
C ARG A 36 -8.80 63.54 -17.03
N ARG A 37 -9.50 62.59 -16.40
CA ARG A 37 -10.94 62.73 -16.10
C ARG A 37 -11.37 61.85 -14.92
N ILE A 38 -11.91 62.55 -13.92
CA ILE A 38 -12.59 62.07 -12.72
C ILE A 38 -14.07 61.88 -13.06
N LEU A 39 -14.68 60.78 -12.63
CA LEU A 39 -16.07 60.76 -12.14
C LEU A 39 -16.14 59.82 -10.92
N LEU A 40 -16.56 60.41 -9.81
CA LEU A 40 -16.96 59.79 -8.55
C LEU A 40 -18.46 59.42 -8.63
N ASP A 41 -18.88 58.55 -7.70
CA ASP A 41 -20.24 58.26 -7.16
C ASP A 41 -20.41 56.74 -7.02
N ASP A 42 -20.92 56.12 -5.96
CA ASP A 42 -21.20 56.50 -4.58
C ASP A 42 -21.56 55.17 -3.84
N GLU A 43 -21.50 55.22 -2.52
CA GLU A 43 -21.63 54.16 -1.49
C GLU A 43 -22.72 53.07 -1.67
N LYS A 44 -22.43 51.85 -1.16
CA LYS A 44 -23.13 51.26 0.01
C LYS A 44 -22.59 49.89 0.44
N HIS A 45 -22.19 49.82 1.71
CA HIS A 45 -22.10 48.60 2.50
C HIS A 45 -23.46 47.90 2.59
N GLN A 46 -23.46 46.58 2.49
CA GLN A 46 -24.39 45.73 3.23
C GLN A 46 -23.72 44.39 3.55
N ASP A 47 -23.40 44.22 4.85
CA ASP A 47 -23.03 42.95 5.46
C ASP A 47 -24.11 41.90 5.23
N GLN A 48 -23.70 40.71 4.81
CA GLN A 48 -24.31 39.47 5.26
C GLN A 48 -23.20 38.47 5.56
N HIS A 49 -22.94 38.29 6.86
CA HIS A 49 -22.23 37.16 7.40
C HIS A 49 -22.87 35.85 6.90
N GLU A 50 -22.18 35.12 6.04
CA GLU A 50 -22.35 33.67 5.97
C GLU A 50 -21.07 33.01 6.49
N GLN A 51 -21.30 32.24 7.55
CA GLN A 51 -20.37 31.62 8.46
C GLN A 51 -19.70 30.43 7.75
N TYR A 52 -18.54 30.65 7.13
CA TYR A 52 -17.72 29.55 6.62
C TYR A 52 -16.99 28.87 7.77
N LYS A 53 -17.48 27.69 8.16
CA LYS A 53 -16.73 26.75 8.98
C LYS A 53 -15.54 26.23 8.17
N VAL A 54 -14.35 26.66 8.55
CA VAL A 54 -13.08 26.13 8.08
C VAL A 54 -12.82 24.83 8.82
N ASP A 55 -13.10 23.69 8.19
CA ASP A 55 -12.65 22.39 8.73
C ASP A 55 -11.38 21.90 8.01
N GLN A 56 -10.30 22.02 8.77
CA GLN A 56 -9.04 21.27 8.74
C GLN A 56 -8.03 21.57 7.63
N THR A 57 -7.28 22.65 7.86
CA THR A 57 -5.92 22.84 7.35
C THR A 57 -4.95 22.70 8.53
N TYR A 58 -3.74 22.15 8.34
CA TYR A 58 -2.75 21.97 9.41
C TYR A 58 -2.54 23.29 10.20
N ASP A 59 -2.98 23.27 11.46
CA ASP A 59 -3.46 24.43 12.24
C ASP A 59 -2.40 25.03 13.19
N TYR A 60 -1.10 24.82 12.93
CA TYR A 60 -0.04 25.17 13.90
C TYR A 60 0.97 26.22 13.42
N LEU A 61 0.77 26.81 12.23
CA LEU A 61 1.58 27.96 11.79
C LEU A 61 0.64 29.14 11.53
N PRO A 62 0.82 30.28 12.25
CA PRO A 62 0.03 31.49 12.03
C PRO A 62 0.07 31.90 10.55
N GLN A 63 -1.10 32.13 9.96
CA GLN A 63 -1.23 32.47 8.53
C GLN A 63 -1.39 33.97 8.27
N ASP A 64 -1.43 34.75 9.33
CA ASP A 64 -1.46 36.20 9.37
C ASP A 64 -0.66 36.67 10.59
N TYR A 65 0.12 37.73 10.43
CA TYR A 65 0.83 38.38 11.54
C TYR A 65 -0.12 39.29 12.36
N GLU A 66 -1.43 39.07 12.24
CA GLU A 66 -2.48 39.85 12.91
C GLU A 66 -2.90 39.14 14.19
N MET A 67 -2.81 39.84 15.31
CA MET A 67 -3.25 39.34 16.62
C MET A 67 -4.78 39.30 16.67
N THR A 68 -5.36 38.15 16.99
CA THR A 68 -6.79 38.02 17.30
C THR A 68 -7.10 38.45 18.73
N ASP A 69 -8.38 38.66 19.06
CA ASP A 69 -8.82 38.95 20.44
C ASP A 69 -8.36 37.88 21.44
N LEU A 70 -8.27 36.62 21.00
CA LEU A 70 -7.77 35.52 21.82
C LEU A 70 -6.26 35.64 22.08
N ASP A 71 -5.50 36.10 21.09
CA ASP A 71 -4.05 36.30 21.23
C ASP A 71 -3.76 37.45 22.20
N TYR A 72 -4.54 38.54 22.16
CA TYR A 72 -4.46 39.61 23.16
C TYR A 72 -4.81 39.12 24.57
N CYS A 73 -5.81 38.25 24.71
CA CYS A 73 -6.12 37.63 26.01
C CYS A 73 -4.97 36.74 26.50
N ALA A 74 -4.32 35.98 25.62
CA ALA A 74 -3.17 35.16 25.95
C ALA A 74 -1.97 36.01 26.40
N GLN A 75 -1.69 37.12 25.70
CA GLN A 75 -0.66 38.08 26.10
C GLN A 75 -0.93 38.64 27.50
N ILE A 76 -2.14 39.17 27.75
CA ILE A 76 -2.52 39.73 29.06
C ILE A 76 -2.39 38.66 30.16
N THR A 77 -2.76 37.41 29.86
CA THR A 77 -2.63 36.30 30.81
C THR A 77 -1.17 36.04 31.18
N ILE A 78 -0.25 36.06 30.21
CA ILE A 78 1.19 35.90 30.46
C ILE A 78 1.73 37.08 31.30
N GLU A 79 1.32 38.31 31.01
CA GLU A 79 1.78 39.52 31.72
C GLU A 79 1.28 39.60 33.17
N THR A 80 0.08 39.07 33.45
CA THR A 80 -0.58 39.19 34.75
C THR A 80 -0.38 37.98 35.69
N SER A 81 0.18 36.87 35.18
CA SER A 81 0.46 35.67 35.98
C SER A 81 1.78 35.78 36.76
N LEU A 82 1.92 35.00 37.83
CA LEU A 82 3.16 34.93 38.61
C LEU A 82 4.23 34.11 37.89
N LYS A 83 5.52 34.41 38.14
CA LYS A 83 6.66 33.76 37.47
C LYS A 83 6.63 32.23 37.46
N ASP A 84 6.17 31.64 38.56
CA ASP A 84 6.15 30.19 38.74
C ASP A 84 4.87 29.51 38.24
N ASP A 85 3.86 30.28 37.80
CA ASP A 85 2.59 29.74 37.32
C ASP A 85 2.80 28.93 36.04
N ILE A 86 2.19 27.75 35.96
CA ILE A 86 2.19 26.91 34.76
C ILE A 86 1.05 27.40 33.87
N LEU A 87 1.40 28.00 32.73
CA LEU A 87 0.43 28.59 31.80
C LEU A 87 0.12 27.66 30.62
N VAL A 88 1.06 26.79 30.25
CA VAL A 88 0.84 25.77 29.23
C VAL A 88 1.10 24.41 29.84
N LYS A 89 0.12 23.51 29.69
CA LYS A 89 0.24 22.10 30.03
C LYS A 89 -0.36 21.28 28.89
N ILE A 90 0.50 20.54 28.19
CA ILE A 90 0.11 19.61 27.14
C ILE A 90 0.79 18.29 27.45
N ASP A 91 0.00 17.27 27.76
CA ASP A 91 0.48 15.97 28.25
C ASP A 91 1.43 16.13 29.46
N ASP A 92 2.68 15.69 29.30
CA ASP A 92 3.75 15.75 30.32
C ASP A 92 4.66 16.99 30.17
N ILE A 93 4.34 17.91 29.25
CA ILE A 93 5.10 19.14 29.02
C ILE A 93 4.42 20.30 29.74
N PHE A 94 5.20 21.02 30.53
CA PHE A 94 4.75 22.16 31.32
C PHE A 94 5.62 23.38 30.99
N VAL A 95 4.99 24.52 30.69
CA VAL A 95 5.68 25.80 30.47
C VAL A 95 5.18 26.81 31.50
N ARG A 96 6.13 27.40 32.24
CA ARG A 96 5.85 28.44 33.25
C ARG A 96 5.80 29.83 32.63
N GLN A 97 5.15 30.77 33.33
CA GLN A 97 5.11 32.17 32.94
C GLN A 97 6.51 32.73 32.68
N ALA A 98 7.49 32.43 33.54
CA ALA A 98 8.86 32.91 33.37
C ALA A 98 9.48 32.48 32.03
N GLN A 99 9.12 31.29 31.53
CA GLN A 99 9.62 30.74 30.27
C GLN A 99 8.89 31.32 29.05
N LEU A 100 7.61 31.70 29.18
CA LEU A 100 6.84 32.36 28.11
C LEU A 100 7.12 33.85 28.01
N SER A 101 7.56 34.48 29.10
CA SER A 101 7.76 35.94 29.17
C SER A 101 8.74 36.50 28.14
N CYS A 102 9.65 35.68 27.61
CA CYS A 102 10.57 36.10 26.53
C CYS A 102 9.86 36.34 25.20
N LEU A 103 8.70 35.72 24.96
CA LEU A 103 7.89 35.92 23.74
C LEU A 103 7.29 37.33 23.64
N LEU A 104 7.15 38.01 24.78
CA LEU A 104 6.56 39.35 24.88
C LEU A 104 7.60 40.47 24.93
N ASP A 105 8.88 40.11 24.98
CA ASP A 105 9.98 41.06 25.14
C ASP A 105 10.80 41.10 23.86
N SER A 106 10.65 42.18 23.09
CA SER A 106 11.35 42.38 21.82
C SER A 106 12.88 42.45 21.97
N GLU A 107 13.41 42.61 23.18
CA GLU A 107 14.85 42.59 23.46
C GLU A 107 15.37 41.20 23.88
N LYS A 108 14.48 40.21 24.07
CA LYS A 108 14.87 38.83 24.41
C LYS A 108 14.78 37.91 23.19
N PHE A 109 15.85 37.17 22.94
CA PHE A 109 15.88 36.14 21.91
C PHE A 109 15.30 34.82 22.44
N LEU A 110 14.53 34.13 21.59
CA LEU A 110 14.11 32.74 21.80
C LEU A 110 15.27 31.82 21.45
N ASN A 111 16.05 31.38 22.44
CA ASN A 111 17.20 30.47 22.30
C ASN A 111 18.24 30.92 21.24
N ASP A 112 19.40 31.40 21.69
CA ASP A 112 20.48 31.94 20.83
C ASP A 112 21.27 30.87 20.03
N ASP A 113 20.74 29.65 19.88
CA ASP A 113 21.45 28.55 19.22
C ASP A 113 21.32 28.66 17.71
N ILE A 114 22.47 28.72 17.01
CA ILE A 114 22.48 28.70 15.54
C ILE A 114 22.60 27.27 15.06
N LEU A 115 21.56 26.80 14.35
CA LEU A 115 21.48 25.48 13.73
C LEU A 115 22.03 25.53 12.30
N ILE A 116 23.13 24.84 12.05
CA ILE A 116 23.80 24.80 10.75
C ILE A 116 23.73 23.38 10.18
N PRO A 117 22.93 23.15 9.13
CA PRO A 117 22.96 21.89 8.40
C PRO A 117 24.26 21.79 7.60
N ILE A 118 25.08 20.78 7.87
CA ILE A 118 26.30 20.52 7.12
C ILE A 118 26.08 19.35 6.18
N ASN A 119 26.43 19.55 4.91
CA ASN A 119 26.43 18.51 3.90
C ASN A 119 27.86 18.22 3.43
N ILE A 120 28.33 17.00 3.69
CA ILE A 120 29.66 16.54 3.26
C ILE A 120 29.56 16.02 1.83
N LYS A 121 29.97 16.84 0.86
CA LYS A 121 30.14 16.47 -0.57
C LYS A 121 28.93 15.73 -1.17
N GLU A 122 27.71 16.16 -0.82
CA GLU A 122 26.43 15.57 -1.23
C GLU A 122 26.22 14.11 -0.78
N LYS A 123 27.00 13.63 0.20
CA LYS A 123 26.96 12.23 0.65
C LYS A 123 26.40 12.04 2.06
N HIS A 124 26.66 12.98 2.96
CA HIS A 124 26.26 12.86 4.36
C HIS A 124 25.77 14.20 4.90
N TRP A 125 24.74 14.16 5.73
CA TRP A 125 24.18 15.32 6.42
C TRP A 125 24.33 15.15 7.92
N TYR A 126 24.72 16.21 8.61
CA TYR A 126 24.66 16.28 10.06
C TYR A 126 24.33 17.71 10.50
N LEU A 127 23.99 17.88 11.77
CA LEU A 127 23.65 19.16 12.35
C LEU A 127 24.78 19.66 13.24
N ALA A 128 25.33 20.82 12.91
CA ALA A 128 26.20 21.58 13.81
C ALA A 128 25.38 22.67 14.49
N ILE A 129 25.54 22.83 15.81
CA ILE A 129 24.86 23.84 16.60
C ILE A 129 25.92 24.73 17.24
N ILE A 130 25.80 26.03 17.04
CA ILE A 130 26.63 27.02 17.73
C ILE A 130 25.87 27.44 18.97
N ASN A 131 26.29 26.91 20.12
CA ASN A 131 25.72 27.28 21.40
C ASN A 131 26.49 28.46 21.99
N THR A 132 25.92 29.64 21.81
CA THR A 132 26.56 30.93 22.11
C THR A 132 26.65 31.20 23.62
N GLN A 133 25.77 30.56 24.39
CA GLN A 133 25.74 30.67 25.85
C GLN A 133 26.80 29.78 26.50
N LYS A 134 27.07 28.60 25.95
CA LYS A 134 28.12 27.69 26.42
C LYS A 134 29.48 27.93 25.78
N CYS A 135 29.54 28.72 24.71
CA CYS A 135 30.73 28.88 23.87
C CYS A 135 31.24 27.52 23.36
N GLU A 136 30.32 26.67 22.90
CA GLU A 136 30.63 25.33 22.39
C GLU A 136 29.94 25.06 21.07
N LEU A 137 30.54 24.17 20.28
CA LEU A 137 30.02 23.66 19.03
C LEU A 137 29.48 22.26 19.31
N GLN A 138 28.18 22.06 19.17
CA GLN A 138 27.54 20.77 19.42
C GLN A 138 27.23 20.09 18.09
N VAL A 139 27.61 18.83 17.95
CA VAL A 139 27.41 18.08 16.71
C VAL A 139 26.46 16.91 16.95
N LEU A 140 25.40 16.86 16.14
CA LEU A 140 24.45 15.75 16.07
C LEU A 140 24.60 15.07 14.72
N ASP A 141 25.28 13.92 14.74
CA ASP A 141 25.55 13.09 13.57
C ASP A 141 24.94 11.70 13.75
N SER A 142 23.88 11.40 13.00
CA SER A 142 23.13 10.15 13.12
C SER A 142 23.94 8.90 12.80
N LEU A 143 25.04 9.03 12.05
CA LEU A 143 25.95 7.93 11.73
C LEU A 143 27.16 7.87 12.66
N CYS A 144 27.35 8.86 13.53
CA CYS A 144 28.59 9.05 14.30
C CYS A 144 29.84 8.92 13.40
N TRP A 145 29.81 9.58 12.24
CA TRP A 145 30.84 9.41 11.21
C TRP A 145 32.15 10.09 11.65
N ASP A 146 33.27 9.35 11.51
CA ASP A 146 34.68 9.72 11.73
C ASP A 146 34.95 11.22 12.02
N PHE A 147 35.34 11.50 13.27
CA PHE A 147 35.35 12.81 13.94
C PHE A 147 36.40 13.82 13.46
N ASN A 148 36.95 13.70 12.25
CA ASN A 148 37.98 14.63 11.80
C ASN A 148 37.42 16.03 11.46
N ARG A 149 36.08 16.20 11.40
CA ARG A 149 35.29 17.47 11.30
C ARG A 149 35.94 18.63 10.54
N GLY A 150 36.75 18.34 9.52
CA GLY A 150 37.48 19.35 8.76
C GLY A 150 36.55 20.25 7.95
N ASP A 151 35.44 19.67 7.48
CA ASP A 151 34.34 20.38 6.83
C ASP A 151 33.65 21.39 7.77
N LEU A 152 33.50 21.07 9.06
CA LEU A 152 33.02 22.02 10.05
C LEU A 152 34.05 23.12 10.28
N ALA A 153 35.33 22.77 10.42
CA ALA A 153 36.40 23.75 10.60
C ALA A 153 36.46 24.78 9.47
N ASP A 154 36.36 24.33 8.21
CA ASP A 154 36.30 25.21 7.04
C ASP A 154 35.07 26.16 7.10
N THR A 155 33.91 25.61 7.48
CA THR A 155 32.67 26.39 7.66
C THR A 155 32.81 27.45 8.75
N LEU A 156 33.41 27.08 9.89
CA LEU A 156 33.66 27.99 11.01
C LEU A 156 34.68 29.07 10.68
N GLN A 157 35.68 28.77 9.84
CA GLN A 157 36.63 29.75 9.39
C GLN A 157 35.97 30.84 8.53
N GLY A 158 35.03 30.44 7.65
CA GLY A 158 34.18 31.37 6.92
C GLY A 158 33.32 32.23 7.85
N LEU A 159 32.66 31.61 8.82
CA LEU A 159 31.84 32.32 9.81
C LEU A 159 32.68 33.32 10.63
N GLN A 160 33.85 32.91 11.12
CA GLN A 160 34.76 33.75 11.87
C GLN A 160 35.21 34.98 11.09
N TYR A 161 35.45 34.84 9.78
CA TYR A 161 35.78 35.96 8.92
C TYR A 161 34.67 37.02 8.93
N HIS A 162 33.40 36.61 8.82
CA HIS A 162 32.26 37.51 8.90
C HIS A 162 32.08 38.12 10.29
N LEU A 163 32.22 37.32 11.36
CA LEU A 163 32.17 37.82 12.74
C LEU A 163 33.27 38.87 13.02
N ASN A 164 34.47 38.70 12.46
CA ASN A 164 35.55 39.68 12.57
C ASN A 164 35.24 41.00 11.85
N ILE A 165 34.49 40.97 10.74
CA ILE A 165 34.03 42.19 10.06
C ILE A 165 33.00 42.90 10.92
N ILE A 166 32.02 42.15 11.43
CA ILE A 166 30.95 42.65 12.29
C ILE A 166 31.56 43.29 13.55
N GLY A 167 32.49 42.60 14.22
CA GLY A 167 33.18 43.07 15.43
C GLY A 167 33.97 44.39 15.26
N ARG A 168 34.25 44.82 14.01
CA ARG A 168 34.93 46.09 13.72
C ARG A 168 33.97 47.26 13.47
N GLN A 169 32.66 47.02 13.39
CA GLN A 169 31.68 48.07 13.13
C GLN A 169 31.38 48.88 14.41
N GLN A 170 31.30 50.21 14.29
CA GLN A 170 31.09 51.11 15.44
C GLN A 170 29.65 51.12 15.98
N ASN A 171 28.69 50.59 15.21
CA ASN A 171 27.26 50.58 15.52
C ASN A 171 26.70 49.15 15.59
N LEU A 172 27.36 48.28 16.35
CA LEU A 172 26.84 46.95 16.62
C LEU A 172 25.51 47.04 17.38
N ILE A 173 24.50 46.33 16.89
CA ILE A 173 23.28 46.04 17.65
C ILE A 173 23.69 45.20 18.87
N SER A 174 23.10 45.49 20.03
CA SER A 174 23.33 44.76 21.28
C SER A 174 23.18 43.24 21.08
N HIS A 175 24.15 42.45 21.55
CA HIS A 175 24.13 40.98 21.43
C HIS A 175 24.50 40.29 22.75
N ASN A 176 24.00 39.07 22.94
CA ASN A 176 24.22 38.27 24.16
C ASN A 176 25.39 37.26 24.07
N TRP A 177 26.12 37.24 22.94
CA TRP A 177 27.25 36.35 22.75
C TRP A 177 28.39 36.70 23.71
N LYS A 178 28.86 35.71 24.49
CA LYS A 178 29.97 35.88 25.43
C LYS A 178 31.31 36.11 24.74
N ASP A 179 31.47 35.55 23.54
CA ASP A 179 32.66 35.62 22.71
C ASP A 179 32.24 35.53 21.23
N LEU A 180 33.05 36.07 20.33
CA LEU A 180 32.85 36.00 18.88
C LEU A 180 33.94 35.15 18.19
N GLN A 181 34.84 34.52 18.95
CA GLN A 181 35.93 33.69 18.42
C GLN A 181 35.54 32.21 18.30
N VAL A 182 34.51 31.94 17.49
CA VAL A 182 33.92 30.60 17.28
C VAL A 182 34.92 29.52 16.85
N ILE A 183 36.05 29.88 16.22
CA ILE A 183 37.08 28.91 15.81
C ILE A 183 37.87 28.30 16.97
N PHE A 184 37.81 28.91 18.16
CA PHE A 184 38.46 28.39 19.36
C PHE A 184 37.51 27.64 20.28
N TRP A 185 36.24 27.55 19.92
CA TRP A 185 35.24 26.87 20.73
C TRP A 185 35.39 25.36 20.61
N ILE A 186 35.12 24.66 21.71
CA ILE A 186 35.26 23.21 21.79
C ILE A 186 34.14 22.56 20.98
N ILE A 187 34.49 21.59 20.13
CA ILE A 187 33.54 20.74 19.42
C ILE A 187 33.17 19.55 20.33
N THR A 188 31.88 19.34 20.53
CA THR A 188 31.31 18.29 21.38
C THR A 188 30.34 17.44 20.57
N GLU A 189 30.58 16.14 20.55
CA GLU A 189 29.72 15.16 19.88
C GLU A 189 28.61 14.74 20.82
N GLN A 190 27.36 15.01 20.44
CA GLN A 190 26.20 14.78 21.29
C GLN A 190 25.69 13.33 21.24
N LEU A 191 26.11 12.57 20.22
CA LEU A 191 25.76 11.16 20.05
C LEU A 191 26.99 10.28 20.22
N GLN A 192 26.84 9.22 21.01
CA GLN A 192 27.90 8.24 21.27
C GLN A 192 27.78 7.02 20.34
N GLU A 193 26.56 6.69 19.91
CA GLU A 193 26.25 5.50 19.11
C GLU A 193 25.41 5.90 17.89
N PRO A 194 25.62 5.22 16.74
CA PRO A 194 24.89 5.52 15.52
C PRO A 194 23.39 5.19 15.69
N MET A 195 22.54 6.18 15.46
CA MET A 195 21.08 6.03 15.45
C MET A 195 20.58 5.51 14.10
N GLN A 196 21.27 5.88 13.02
CA GLN A 196 20.93 5.52 11.65
C GLN A 196 21.49 4.13 11.29
N LYS A 197 20.66 3.34 10.60
CA LYS A 197 20.97 1.96 10.18
C LYS A 197 21.02 1.76 8.67
N ASP A 198 20.55 2.72 7.88
CA ASP A 198 20.27 2.55 6.44
C ASP A 198 21.20 3.34 5.49
N GLY A 199 22.23 4.00 6.03
CA GLY A 199 23.24 4.76 5.26
C GLY A 199 22.70 5.95 4.43
N SER A 200 21.38 6.23 4.45
CA SER A 200 20.74 7.21 3.55
C SER A 200 19.81 8.19 4.25
N SER A 201 19.44 7.94 5.51
CA SER A 201 18.48 8.76 6.25
C SER A 201 19.08 9.95 7.01
N CYS A 202 20.37 10.25 6.85
CA CYS A 202 21.07 11.27 7.65
C CYS A 202 20.43 12.66 7.54
N GLY A 203 19.98 13.07 6.35
CA GLY A 203 19.25 14.33 6.17
C GLY A 203 17.89 14.37 6.88
N LEU A 204 17.21 13.23 7.00
CA LEU A 204 15.93 13.14 7.71
C LEU A 204 16.12 13.17 9.23
N PHE A 205 17.15 12.50 9.73
CA PHE A 205 17.56 12.62 11.13
C PHE A 205 17.94 14.05 11.47
N MET A 206 18.72 14.73 10.62
CA MET A 206 19.09 16.14 10.80
C MET A 206 17.86 17.04 10.96
N LEU A 207 16.82 16.87 10.13
CA LEU A 207 15.56 17.62 10.28
C LEU A 207 14.88 17.36 11.63
N LYS A 208 14.87 16.10 12.08
CA LYS A 208 14.31 15.74 13.40
C LYS A 208 15.17 16.22 14.57
N PHE A 209 16.48 16.33 14.39
CA PHE A 209 17.34 16.97 15.37
C PHE A 209 16.98 18.46 15.49
N MET A 210 16.82 19.17 14.37
CA MET A 210 16.37 20.57 14.42
C MET A 210 14.99 20.73 15.10
N GLU A 211 14.08 19.81 14.85
CA GLU A 211 12.72 19.84 15.41
C GLU A 211 12.69 19.55 16.92
N TYR A 212 13.54 18.64 17.41
CA TYR A 212 13.48 18.16 18.80
C TYR A 212 14.61 18.65 19.70
N TRP A 213 15.60 19.38 19.17
CA TRP A 213 16.70 19.91 19.98
C TRP A 213 16.23 21.00 20.93
N THR A 214 16.55 20.84 22.22
CA THR A 214 16.16 21.77 23.28
C THR A 214 17.25 22.76 23.67
N GLY A 215 18.43 22.68 23.04
CA GLY A 215 19.65 23.40 23.43
C GLY A 215 20.67 22.53 24.19
N ASP A 216 20.16 21.50 24.88
CA ASP A 216 20.97 20.57 25.67
C ASP A 216 20.79 19.11 25.26
N SER A 217 19.58 18.72 24.86
CA SER A 217 19.25 17.33 24.52
C SER A 217 18.06 17.25 23.56
N LEU A 218 17.83 16.06 22.99
CA LEU A 218 16.62 15.80 22.22
C LEU A 218 15.43 15.61 23.16
N SER A 219 14.37 16.40 22.96
CA SER A 219 13.11 16.32 23.73
C SER A 219 12.42 14.96 23.61
N HIS A 220 12.62 14.27 22.48
CA HIS A 220 12.01 12.98 22.19
C HIS A 220 13.08 12.02 21.63
N PRO A 221 13.04 10.73 22.02
CA PRO A 221 13.87 9.73 21.38
C PRO A 221 13.44 9.56 19.92
N ILE A 222 14.41 9.50 19.01
CA ILE A 222 14.19 9.29 17.58
C ILE A 222 14.74 7.92 17.21
N THR A 223 13.93 7.07 16.58
CA THR A 223 14.39 5.77 16.09
C THR A 223 14.47 5.73 14.57
N GLN A 224 15.17 4.73 14.03
CA GLN A 224 15.17 4.48 12.57
C GLN A 224 13.77 4.20 12.03
N GLU A 225 12.89 3.58 12.82
CA GLU A 225 11.51 3.30 12.40
C GLU A 225 10.69 4.58 12.27
N ASP A 226 10.86 5.53 13.19
CA ASP A 226 10.23 6.85 13.10
C ASP A 226 10.67 7.60 11.85
N ILE A 227 11.95 7.51 11.51
CA ILE A 227 12.50 8.15 10.31
C ILE A 227 12.00 7.50 9.01
N ASN A 228 11.79 6.18 9.01
CA ASN A 228 11.18 5.48 7.87
C ASN A 228 9.77 6.02 7.59
N HIS A 229 8.96 6.23 8.63
CA HIS A 229 7.63 6.83 8.50
C HIS A 229 7.70 8.31 8.13
N PHE A 230 8.63 9.06 8.75
CA PHE A 230 8.81 10.48 8.49
C PHE A 230 9.23 10.76 7.05
N ARG A 231 9.98 9.86 6.41
CA ARG A 231 10.34 9.97 4.98
C ARG A 231 9.10 10.16 4.09
N PHE A 232 8.09 9.32 4.27
CA PHE A 232 6.84 9.43 3.51
C PHE A 232 6.05 10.68 3.90
N LYS A 233 6.02 11.00 5.19
CA LYS A 233 5.34 12.20 5.71
C LYS A 233 5.94 13.48 5.12
N LEU A 234 7.27 13.59 5.06
CA LEU A 234 7.98 14.75 4.53
C LEU A 234 7.69 14.96 3.05
N ALA A 235 7.65 13.89 2.24
CA ALA A 235 7.25 13.97 0.84
C ALA A 235 5.82 14.55 0.69
N GLY A 236 4.90 14.10 1.54
CA GLY A 236 3.53 14.65 1.60
C GLY A 236 3.50 16.12 2.00
N ILE A 237 4.28 16.52 3.02
CA ILE A 237 4.38 17.92 3.47
C ILE A 237 4.86 18.84 2.34
N LEU A 238 5.92 18.44 1.63
CA LEU A 238 6.50 19.24 0.55
C LEU A 238 5.56 19.36 -0.65
N LEU A 239 4.90 18.27 -1.06
CA LEU A 239 3.94 18.28 -2.16
C LEU A 239 2.72 19.15 -1.86
N CYS A 240 2.20 19.06 -0.63
CA CYS A 240 1.03 19.79 -0.19
C CYS A 240 1.35 21.17 0.41
N TRP A 241 2.60 21.63 0.31
CA TRP A 241 3.01 22.91 0.89
C TRP A 241 2.32 24.07 0.17
N LYS A 242 1.67 24.96 0.92
CA LYS A 242 0.78 25.99 0.36
C LYS A 242 1.45 26.95 -0.63
N THR A 243 2.75 27.18 -0.46
CA THR A 243 3.54 28.07 -1.33
C THR A 243 4.32 27.32 -2.41
N ASN A 244 4.12 26.00 -2.55
CA ASN A 244 4.68 25.23 -3.65
C ASN A 244 4.05 25.71 -4.97
N THR A 245 4.75 26.59 -5.68
CA THR A 245 4.32 27.16 -6.97
C THR A 245 4.55 26.23 -8.15
N ALA A 246 5.32 25.14 -7.96
CA ALA A 246 5.33 24.01 -8.87
C ALA A 246 4.00 23.26 -8.68
N GLN A 247 2.92 23.83 -9.21
CA GLN A 247 1.60 23.21 -9.19
C GLN A 247 1.65 21.87 -9.94
N THR A 248 1.93 20.79 -9.23
CA THR A 248 1.04 19.64 -9.35
C THR A 248 -0.25 20.05 -8.67
N THR A 249 -1.17 20.67 -9.39
CA THR A 249 -2.58 20.58 -9.01
C THR A 249 -2.88 19.09 -8.74
N PRO A 250 -3.82 18.73 -7.84
CA PRO A 250 -4.31 17.36 -7.74
C PRO A 250 -4.75 16.80 -9.12
N GLN A 251 -5.06 17.68 -10.07
CA GLN A 251 -5.29 17.37 -11.48
C GLN A 251 -4.05 16.80 -12.22
N ASN A 252 -2.81 17.18 -11.89
CA ASN A 252 -1.63 16.63 -12.55
C ASN A 252 -1.29 15.20 -12.11
N ILE A 253 -1.75 14.75 -10.94
CA ILE A 253 -1.72 13.31 -10.58
C ILE A 253 -2.80 12.55 -11.36
N SER A 254 -3.94 13.19 -11.67
CA SER A 254 -4.99 12.61 -12.53
C SER A 254 -4.65 12.60 -14.04
N LEU A 255 -3.74 13.48 -14.50
CA LEU A 255 -3.39 13.64 -15.92
C LEU A 255 -2.36 12.62 -16.45
N LEU A 256 -1.73 11.81 -15.59
CA LEU A 256 -0.89 10.70 -16.09
C LEU A 256 -1.72 9.53 -16.66
N GLY A 257 -3.05 9.64 -16.63
CA GLY A 257 -3.96 8.61 -17.13
C GLY A 257 -5.34 9.14 -17.51
N SER A 258 -5.44 10.17 -18.36
CA SER A 258 -6.55 10.28 -19.33
C SER A 258 -6.43 11.53 -20.21
N SER A 259 -6.45 11.31 -21.53
CA SER A 259 -6.86 12.30 -22.53
C SER A 259 -8.39 12.27 -22.59
N ASP A 260 -9.05 13.37 -22.22
CA ASP A 260 -10.06 14.06 -23.04
C ASP A 260 -10.89 15.07 -22.23
N GLY A 261 -10.87 16.32 -22.71
CA GLY A 261 -12.06 17.15 -22.91
C GLY A 261 -12.95 17.56 -21.72
N GLN A 262 -12.74 18.80 -21.27
CA GLN A 262 -13.77 19.80 -20.88
C GLN A 262 -14.66 19.57 -19.64
N LYS A 263 -14.42 20.33 -18.56
CA LYS A 263 -15.02 21.64 -18.19
C LYS A 263 -14.70 21.92 -16.71
N GLU A 264 -14.24 23.13 -16.42
CA GLU A 264 -13.90 23.60 -15.06
C GLU A 264 -15.07 23.43 -14.07
N PRO A 265 -14.84 22.85 -12.88
CA PRO A 265 -15.67 23.11 -11.72
C PRO A 265 -15.05 24.22 -10.86
N LYS A 266 -15.92 25.15 -10.43
CA LYS A 266 -15.60 26.22 -9.50
C LYS A 266 -15.15 25.65 -8.15
N ALA A 267 -14.21 26.36 -7.53
CA ALA A 267 -13.60 26.04 -6.25
C ALA A 267 -14.65 25.80 -5.16
N SER A 268 -14.58 24.64 -4.52
CA SER A 268 -15.19 24.38 -3.21
C SER A 268 -14.21 23.60 -2.35
N ASP A 269 -14.23 23.97 -1.07
CA ASP A 269 -13.36 23.60 0.03
C ASP A 269 -13.16 22.11 0.30
N SER A 270 -12.05 21.82 1.00
CA SER A 270 -11.58 20.51 1.45
C SER A 270 -11.27 19.53 0.30
N LEU A 271 -10.16 18.79 0.38
CA LEU A 271 -10.18 17.48 -0.27
C LEU A 271 -11.33 16.74 0.40
N SER A 272 -12.47 16.65 -0.30
CA SER A 272 -13.62 15.88 0.14
C SER A 272 -13.15 14.50 0.62
N GLU A 273 -13.87 13.88 1.56
CA GLU A 273 -13.58 12.49 1.91
C GLU A 273 -13.47 11.62 0.65
N GLU A 274 -14.27 11.93 -0.37
CA GLU A 274 -14.11 11.44 -1.74
C GLU A 274 -12.70 11.64 -2.30
N THR A 275 -12.11 12.83 -2.28
CA THR A 275 -10.78 13.10 -2.83
C THR A 275 -9.65 12.41 -2.03
N LYS A 276 -9.77 12.32 -0.70
CA LYS A 276 -8.82 11.55 0.14
C LYS A 276 -8.94 10.05 -0.13
N TYR A 277 -10.16 9.57 -0.26
CA TYR A 277 -10.49 8.20 -0.61
C TYR A 277 -10.00 7.84 -2.02
N GLN A 278 -10.25 8.68 -3.04
CA GLN A 278 -9.74 8.50 -4.39
C GLN A 278 -8.20 8.49 -4.42
N SER A 279 -7.55 9.33 -3.60
CA SER A 279 -6.09 9.32 -3.46
C SER A 279 -5.59 8.00 -2.85
N LEU A 280 -6.24 7.51 -1.80
CA LEU A 280 -5.94 6.20 -1.20
C LEU A 280 -6.15 5.07 -2.23
N MET A 281 -7.25 5.07 -2.96
CA MET A 281 -7.54 4.09 -4.00
C MET A 281 -6.52 4.13 -5.13
N SER A 282 -6.01 5.31 -5.50
CA SER A 282 -4.93 5.48 -6.48
C SER A 282 -3.58 4.94 -5.99
N VAL A 283 -3.31 5.03 -4.69
CA VAL A 283 -2.12 4.41 -4.09
C VAL A 283 -2.30 2.90 -4.04
N LEU A 284 -3.44 2.40 -3.55
CA LEU A 284 -3.75 0.97 -3.49
C LEU A 284 -3.70 0.32 -4.87
N SER A 285 -4.12 1.02 -5.94
CA SER A 285 -4.02 0.49 -7.31
C SER A 285 -2.58 0.35 -7.84
N LYS A 286 -1.60 1.00 -7.21
CA LYS A 286 -0.17 0.92 -7.57
C LYS A 286 0.60 -0.12 -6.75
N ILE A 287 0.04 -0.59 -5.65
CA ILE A 287 0.62 -1.62 -4.79
C ILE A 287 0.48 -2.98 -5.47
N SER A 288 1.47 -3.86 -5.29
CA SER A 288 1.39 -5.20 -5.87
C SER A 288 0.25 -6.01 -5.24
N VAL A 289 -0.38 -6.91 -6.02
CA VAL A 289 -1.42 -7.82 -5.51
C VAL A 289 -0.91 -8.60 -4.30
N HIS A 290 0.36 -8.98 -4.29
CA HIS A 290 0.98 -9.71 -3.19
C HIS A 290 1.00 -8.89 -1.89
N GLU A 291 1.39 -7.63 -1.94
CA GLU A 291 1.40 -6.73 -0.78
C GLU A 291 -0.02 -6.39 -0.30
N LEU A 292 -0.96 -6.15 -1.23
CA LEU A 292 -2.37 -5.93 -0.89
C LEU A 292 -2.98 -7.14 -0.16
N VAL A 293 -2.74 -8.34 -0.69
CA VAL A 293 -3.18 -9.59 -0.07
C VAL A 293 -2.50 -9.78 1.29
N GLY A 294 -1.21 -9.46 1.42
CA GLY A 294 -0.49 -9.47 2.69
C GLY A 294 -1.14 -8.57 3.75
N GLY A 295 -1.35 -7.29 3.42
CA GLY A 295 -1.97 -6.33 4.33
C GLY A 295 -3.40 -6.70 4.71
N LEU A 296 -4.18 -7.25 3.77
CA LEU A 296 -5.52 -7.79 4.07
C LEU A 296 -5.46 -8.95 5.07
N CYS A 297 -4.49 -9.85 4.94
CA CYS A 297 -4.29 -10.96 5.87
C CYS A 297 -3.91 -10.48 7.27
N ASP A 298 -3.00 -9.50 7.36
CA ASP A 298 -2.55 -8.94 8.62
C ASP A 298 -3.70 -8.20 9.33
N TYR A 299 -4.52 -7.46 8.56
CA TYR A 299 -5.74 -6.87 9.09
C TYR A 299 -6.70 -7.92 9.65
N ILE A 300 -7.04 -8.95 8.86
CA ILE A 300 -7.93 -10.03 9.29
C ILE A 300 -7.39 -10.73 10.54
N LYS A 301 -6.08 -10.96 10.63
CA LYS A 301 -5.43 -11.55 11.81
C LYS A 301 -5.51 -10.65 13.05
N SER A 302 -5.44 -9.33 12.89
CA SER A 302 -5.45 -8.39 14.01
C SER A 302 -6.83 -8.24 14.67
N ILE A 303 -7.91 -8.62 13.98
CA ILE A 303 -9.27 -8.58 14.56
C ILE A 303 -9.41 -9.63 15.67
N ASN A 304 -9.65 -9.17 16.89
CA ASN A 304 -9.79 -10.01 18.09
C ASN A 304 -11.17 -9.89 18.78
N CYS A 305 -12.03 -8.98 18.32
CA CYS A 305 -13.38 -8.76 18.87
C CYS A 305 -14.28 -9.99 18.66
N PRO A 306 -14.78 -10.65 19.72
CA PRO A 306 -15.59 -11.87 19.61
C PRO A 306 -16.84 -11.72 18.76
N GLU A 307 -17.56 -10.60 18.87
CA GLU A 307 -18.76 -10.35 18.07
C GLU A 307 -18.43 -10.23 16.57
N THR A 308 -17.29 -9.62 16.25
CA THR A 308 -16.82 -9.45 14.87
C THR A 308 -16.34 -10.78 14.29
N LEU A 309 -15.71 -11.62 15.10
CA LEU A 309 -15.22 -12.94 14.68
C LEU A 309 -16.36 -13.89 14.25
N GLU A 310 -17.56 -13.75 14.81
CA GLU A 310 -18.73 -14.54 14.43
C GLU A 310 -19.49 -13.98 13.21
N LYS A 311 -19.12 -12.80 12.69
CA LYS A 311 -19.74 -12.25 11.49
C LYS A 311 -19.40 -13.10 10.27
N VAL A 312 -20.41 -13.37 9.44
CA VAL A 312 -20.26 -14.08 8.17
C VAL A 312 -19.74 -13.12 7.10
N TRP A 313 -18.57 -13.39 6.55
CA TRP A 313 -17.93 -12.56 5.51
C TRP A 313 -18.02 -13.18 4.13
N VAL A 314 -18.16 -14.50 4.05
CA VAL A 314 -18.34 -15.22 2.77
C VAL A 314 -19.58 -16.09 2.89
N ARG A 315 -20.55 -15.92 1.99
CA ARG A 315 -21.71 -16.79 1.89
C ARG A 315 -22.06 -17.07 0.44
N ASN A 316 -22.44 -18.31 0.18
CA ASN A 316 -23.06 -18.69 -1.08
C ASN A 316 -24.16 -19.72 -0.79
N SER A 317 -25.41 -19.36 -1.07
CA SER A 317 -26.60 -20.11 -0.68
C SER A 317 -26.99 -21.22 -1.65
N LYS A 318 -26.43 -21.20 -2.87
CA LYS A 318 -26.76 -22.16 -3.93
C LYS A 318 -25.54 -22.98 -4.35
N PRO A 319 -25.69 -24.28 -4.65
CA PRO A 319 -26.92 -25.08 -4.59
C PRO A 319 -27.40 -25.37 -3.15
N TYR A 320 -26.57 -25.09 -2.16
CA TYR A 320 -26.90 -25.20 -0.74
C TYR A 320 -26.11 -24.15 0.04
N SER A 321 -26.58 -23.79 1.24
CA SER A 321 -25.91 -22.74 2.01
C SER A 321 -24.57 -23.20 2.58
N ILE A 322 -23.54 -22.39 2.30
CA ILE A 322 -22.23 -22.41 2.97
C ILE A 322 -21.96 -20.98 3.44
N SER A 323 -21.52 -20.82 4.68
CA SER A 323 -21.17 -19.54 5.28
C SER A 323 -19.85 -19.67 6.02
N LEU A 324 -18.90 -18.76 5.76
CA LEU A 324 -17.67 -18.65 6.51
C LEU A 324 -17.72 -17.41 7.39
N THR A 325 -17.52 -17.61 8.69
CA THR A 325 -17.30 -16.53 9.64
C THR A 325 -15.89 -15.99 9.51
N LEU A 326 -15.66 -14.78 10.03
CA LEU A 326 -14.32 -14.22 10.13
C LEU A 326 -13.37 -15.13 10.92
N ARG A 327 -13.84 -15.82 11.96
CA ARG A 327 -13.08 -16.84 12.69
C ARG A 327 -12.59 -17.95 11.75
N LYS A 328 -13.46 -18.47 10.89
CA LYS A 328 -13.10 -19.49 9.89
C LYS A 328 -12.08 -18.97 8.87
N LEU A 329 -12.18 -17.70 8.48
CA LEU A 329 -11.18 -17.06 7.63
C LEU A 329 -9.82 -16.93 8.33
N GLN A 330 -9.78 -16.61 9.63
CA GLN A 330 -8.54 -16.62 10.40
C GLN A 330 -7.91 -18.02 10.51
N GLU A 331 -8.73 -19.07 10.63
CA GLU A 331 -8.25 -20.46 10.67
C GLU A 331 -7.52 -20.86 9.38
N ILE A 332 -7.87 -20.29 8.22
CA ILE A 332 -7.15 -20.51 6.95
C ILE A 332 -5.68 -20.10 7.08
N LEU A 333 -5.41 -19.01 7.80
CA LEU A 333 -4.09 -18.43 7.97
C LEU A 333 -3.27 -19.10 9.09
N LYS A 334 -3.82 -20.12 9.77
CA LYS A 334 -3.12 -20.91 10.78
C LYS A 334 -2.47 -22.14 10.13
N GLU A 335 -1.14 -22.21 10.18
CA GLU A 335 -0.36 -23.20 9.44
C GLU A 335 -0.54 -24.63 9.95
N ASP A 336 -0.86 -24.79 11.24
CA ASP A 336 -1.11 -26.05 11.93
C ASP A 336 -2.49 -26.63 11.64
N LEU A 337 -3.39 -25.87 11.00
CA LEU A 337 -4.74 -26.32 10.69
C LEU A 337 -4.87 -26.73 9.22
N PRO A 338 -5.53 -27.87 8.93
CA PRO A 338 -5.89 -28.25 7.56
C PRO A 338 -7.03 -27.38 7.03
N MET A 339 -7.17 -27.32 5.71
CA MET A 339 -8.30 -26.65 5.06
C MET A 339 -9.65 -27.25 5.51
N ASP A 340 -10.58 -26.38 5.88
CA ASP A 340 -11.96 -26.73 6.21
C ASP A 340 -12.74 -27.19 4.95
N ARG A 341 -13.71 -28.10 5.12
CA ARG A 341 -14.52 -28.62 4.01
C ARG A 341 -15.38 -27.54 3.36
N ASP A 342 -15.89 -26.60 4.15
CA ASP A 342 -16.74 -25.52 3.64
C ASP A 342 -15.91 -24.53 2.82
N CYS A 343 -14.67 -24.26 3.23
CA CYS A 343 -13.71 -23.49 2.44
C CYS A 343 -13.42 -24.17 1.09
N TYR A 344 -13.19 -25.49 1.11
CA TYR A 344 -12.96 -26.26 -0.10
C TYR A 344 -14.19 -26.24 -1.03
N ASN A 345 -15.38 -26.52 -0.51
CA ASN A 345 -16.60 -26.54 -1.30
C ASN A 345 -16.90 -25.16 -1.91
N LEU A 346 -16.57 -24.06 -1.20
CA LEU A 346 -16.70 -22.70 -1.74
C LEU A 346 -15.72 -22.42 -2.88
N VAL A 347 -14.45 -22.82 -2.76
CA VAL A 347 -13.50 -22.60 -3.87
C VAL A 347 -13.89 -23.40 -5.11
N ILE A 348 -14.45 -24.61 -4.94
CA ILE A 348 -14.97 -25.41 -6.05
C ILE A 348 -16.08 -24.67 -6.80
N ARG A 349 -17.02 -24.06 -6.05
CA ARG A 349 -18.07 -23.23 -6.67
C ARG A 349 -17.47 -22.05 -7.41
N LYS A 350 -16.50 -21.37 -6.80
CA LYS A 350 -15.81 -20.25 -7.44
C LYS A 350 -15.25 -20.64 -8.81
N PHE A 351 -14.46 -21.72 -8.89
CA PHE A 351 -13.89 -22.18 -10.15
C PHE A 351 -14.94 -22.49 -11.20
N MET A 352 -16.00 -23.19 -10.81
CA MET A 352 -17.12 -23.50 -11.71
C MET A 352 -17.80 -22.22 -12.24
N PHE A 353 -18.08 -21.24 -11.36
CA PHE A 353 -18.69 -19.98 -11.78
C PHE A 353 -17.76 -19.17 -12.68
N ASP A 354 -16.46 -19.12 -12.37
CA ASP A 354 -15.48 -18.44 -13.22
C ASP A 354 -15.43 -19.07 -14.63
N ASP A 355 -15.45 -20.40 -14.73
CA ASP A 355 -15.49 -21.13 -16.01
C ASP A 355 -16.79 -20.88 -16.78
N ILE A 356 -17.95 -20.87 -16.11
CA ILE A 356 -19.25 -20.53 -16.74
C ILE A 356 -19.22 -19.09 -17.27
N GLN A 357 -18.71 -18.15 -16.49
CA GLN A 357 -18.58 -16.74 -16.90
C GLN A 357 -17.62 -16.60 -18.10
N MET A 358 -16.50 -17.32 -18.08
CA MET A 358 -15.55 -17.34 -19.19
C MET A 358 -16.17 -17.94 -20.46
N MET A 359 -16.91 -19.05 -20.34
CA MET A 359 -17.67 -19.66 -21.43
C MET A 359 -18.66 -18.67 -22.03
N ASN A 360 -19.47 -18.00 -21.20
CA ASN A 360 -20.43 -17.00 -21.64
C ASN A 360 -19.78 -15.84 -22.41
N LYS A 361 -18.60 -15.39 -21.97
CA LYS A 361 -17.83 -14.33 -22.64
C LYS A 361 -17.22 -14.77 -23.97
N THR A 362 -16.70 -15.99 -24.04
CA THR A 362 -15.95 -16.52 -25.19
C THR A 362 -16.82 -17.28 -26.19
N LYS A 363 -18.10 -17.54 -25.87
CA LYS A 363 -18.99 -18.47 -26.59
C LYS A 363 -18.38 -19.86 -26.80
N GLY A 364 -17.44 -20.25 -25.93
CA GLY A 364 -16.81 -21.57 -25.95
C GLY A 364 -17.69 -22.64 -25.30
N THR A 365 -17.11 -23.80 -25.07
CA THR A 365 -17.71 -24.90 -24.29
C THR A 365 -17.03 -25.02 -22.94
N ILE A 366 -17.78 -25.36 -21.89
CA ILE A 366 -17.19 -25.77 -20.60
C ILE A 366 -16.43 -27.08 -20.82
N SER A 367 -15.12 -27.06 -20.58
CA SER A 367 -14.24 -28.24 -20.68
C SER A 367 -14.01 -28.93 -19.34
N LYS A 368 -14.41 -28.30 -18.22
CA LYS A 368 -14.16 -28.77 -16.86
C LYS A 368 -15.41 -28.72 -16.00
N HIS A 369 -15.53 -29.67 -15.09
CA HIS A 369 -16.53 -29.68 -14.04
C HIS A 369 -15.90 -30.16 -12.76
N TYR A 370 -16.44 -29.66 -11.66
CA TYR A 370 -15.86 -29.79 -10.35
C TYR A 370 -16.88 -30.43 -9.43
N LEU A 371 -16.44 -31.43 -8.68
CA LEU A 371 -17.23 -32.06 -7.63
C LEU A 371 -16.74 -31.58 -6.27
N ASP A 372 -17.69 -31.20 -5.42
CA ASP A 372 -17.42 -30.82 -4.05
C ASP A 372 -17.35 -32.05 -3.13
N THR A 373 -17.04 -31.83 -1.85
CA THR A 373 -16.91 -32.95 -0.90
C THR A 373 -18.22 -33.69 -0.60
N ARG A 374 -19.41 -33.14 -0.93
CA ARG A 374 -20.70 -33.79 -0.65
C ARG A 374 -20.96 -34.99 -1.53
N PHE A 375 -20.50 -34.97 -2.78
CA PHE A 375 -20.50 -36.15 -3.65
C PHE A 375 -19.85 -37.36 -2.95
N TRP A 376 -18.78 -37.12 -2.17
CA TRP A 376 -18.07 -38.17 -1.44
C TRP A 376 -18.73 -38.55 -0.09
N VAL A 377 -19.36 -37.58 0.60
CA VAL A 377 -19.97 -37.76 1.93
C VAL A 377 -21.25 -38.61 1.88
N CYS A 378 -21.79 -38.95 0.70
CA CYS A 378 -22.86 -39.93 0.48
C CYS A 378 -22.51 -41.40 0.83
N ASN A 379 -21.89 -41.65 1.99
CA ASN A 379 -21.52 -42.96 2.56
C ASN A 379 -20.45 -43.79 1.81
N LEU A 380 -19.72 -43.18 0.87
CA LEU A 380 -18.71 -43.86 0.04
C LEU A 380 -17.44 -44.27 0.80
N GLY A 381 -17.15 -43.61 1.93
CA GLY A 381 -16.00 -43.92 2.79
C GLY A 381 -16.20 -45.04 3.81
N ARG A 382 -17.38 -45.66 3.91
CA ARG A 382 -17.68 -46.73 4.88
C ARG A 382 -17.51 -48.12 4.25
N HIS A 383 -17.07 -49.09 5.05
CA HIS A 383 -16.93 -50.48 4.63
C HIS A 383 -18.27 -51.00 4.05
N PRO A 384 -18.28 -51.80 2.96
CA PRO A 384 -19.49 -52.21 2.25
C PRO A 384 -20.63 -52.71 3.15
N ASN A 385 -20.29 -53.47 4.19
CA ASN A 385 -21.24 -54.06 5.14
C ASN A 385 -21.95 -53.05 6.07
N PHE A 386 -21.49 -51.80 6.15
CA PHE A 386 -22.08 -50.74 6.99
C PHE A 386 -22.62 -49.56 6.17
N ARG A 387 -22.73 -49.72 4.85
CA ARG A 387 -23.36 -48.72 3.98
C ARG A 387 -24.86 -48.67 4.30
N LYS A 388 -25.38 -47.51 4.72
CA LYS A 388 -26.81 -47.23 4.50
C LYS A 388 -27.05 -47.33 2.99
N LYS A 389 -28.20 -47.87 2.57
CA LYS A 389 -28.58 -47.95 1.15
C LYS A 389 -28.44 -46.56 0.54
N ILE A 390 -27.53 -46.42 -0.43
CA ILE A 390 -27.21 -45.13 -1.04
C ILE A 390 -28.43 -44.68 -1.83
N ASP A 391 -28.88 -43.46 -1.54
CA ASP A 391 -29.94 -42.81 -2.28
C ASP A 391 -29.36 -42.25 -3.59
N VAL A 392 -29.69 -42.92 -4.69
CA VAL A 392 -29.23 -42.54 -6.03
C VAL A 392 -29.82 -41.20 -6.45
N GLU A 393 -30.95 -40.77 -5.88
CA GLU A 393 -31.57 -39.47 -6.17
C GLU A 393 -30.75 -38.34 -5.53
N GLN A 394 -30.39 -38.45 -4.25
CA GLN A 394 -29.47 -37.49 -3.61
C GLN A 394 -28.09 -37.46 -4.31
N LEU A 395 -27.58 -38.61 -4.74
CA LEU A 395 -26.31 -38.64 -5.47
C LEU A 395 -26.45 -37.97 -6.85
N ALA A 396 -27.55 -38.22 -7.55
CA ALA A 396 -27.84 -37.54 -8.81
C ALA A 396 -27.92 -36.03 -8.59
N GLU A 397 -28.52 -35.51 -7.51
CA GLU A 397 -28.54 -34.08 -7.20
C GLU A 397 -27.14 -33.45 -7.17
N THR A 398 -26.17 -34.13 -6.54
CA THR A 398 -24.78 -33.65 -6.46
C THR A 398 -24.06 -33.57 -7.81
N VAL A 399 -24.51 -34.34 -8.80
CA VAL A 399 -23.96 -34.37 -10.17
C VAL A 399 -24.84 -33.59 -11.16
N SER A 400 -26.13 -33.44 -10.85
CA SER A 400 -27.18 -32.82 -11.68
C SER A 400 -27.05 -31.32 -11.81
N SER A 401 -26.25 -30.73 -10.93
CA SER A 401 -26.27 -29.30 -10.80
C SER A 401 -25.55 -28.62 -11.98
N TRP A 402 -24.60 -29.25 -12.70
CA TRP A 402 -23.84 -28.58 -13.78
C TRP A 402 -23.20 -29.58 -14.79
N PRO A 403 -22.96 -29.26 -16.08
CA PRO A 403 -22.48 -30.23 -17.10
C PRO A 403 -20.93 -30.38 -17.25
N GLY A 404 -20.42 -31.63 -17.38
CA GLY A 404 -19.12 -32.02 -18.05
C GLY A 404 -17.87 -32.39 -17.19
N VAL A 405 -17.65 -33.66 -16.78
CA VAL A 405 -17.05 -34.12 -15.49
C VAL A 405 -15.50 -34.25 -15.31
N ASN A 406 -14.96 -33.82 -14.14
CA ASN A 406 -13.67 -34.23 -13.49
C ASN A 406 -13.84 -34.35 -11.92
N TYR A 407 -13.00 -35.08 -11.14
CA TYR A 407 -13.40 -35.75 -9.85
C TYR A 407 -12.48 -35.59 -8.61
N ILE A 408 -12.92 -35.16 -7.43
CA ILE A 408 -12.02 -35.09 -6.23
C ILE A 408 -12.56 -35.82 -4.99
N GLN A 409 -11.66 -36.40 -4.16
CA GLN A 409 -11.98 -37.13 -2.91
C GLN A 409 -11.33 -36.54 -1.63
N PHE A 410 -12.06 -36.67 -0.50
CA PHE A 410 -11.65 -36.39 0.87
C PHE A 410 -11.47 -37.66 1.75
N ASN A 411 -10.37 -37.75 2.52
CA ASN A 411 -10.31 -38.44 3.83
C ASN A 411 -9.04 -37.99 4.61
N LYS A 412 -9.20 -37.07 5.57
CA LYS A 412 -8.15 -36.39 6.38
C LYS A 412 -7.14 -35.52 5.61
N THR A 413 -6.89 -35.83 4.35
CA THR A 413 -6.08 -35.05 3.43
C THR A 413 -6.79 -34.94 2.09
N PHE A 414 -6.50 -33.88 1.33
CA PHE A 414 -7.09 -33.64 0.02
C PHE A 414 -6.24 -34.29 -1.08
N ILE A 415 -6.89 -35.02 -1.99
CA ILE A 415 -6.25 -35.70 -3.13
C ILE A 415 -7.10 -35.39 -4.36
N LEU A 416 -6.51 -34.81 -5.39
CA LEU A 416 -7.18 -34.46 -6.65
C LEU A 416 -7.11 -35.66 -7.61
N LEU A 417 -8.27 -36.08 -8.11
CA LEU A 417 -8.36 -37.02 -9.23
C LEU A 417 -8.85 -36.24 -10.46
N ILE A 418 -8.36 -36.57 -11.65
CA ILE A 418 -8.81 -35.93 -12.88
C ILE A 418 -9.13 -37.07 -13.84
N LEU A 419 -10.37 -37.14 -14.31
CA LEU A 419 -10.81 -38.21 -15.20
C LEU A 419 -10.98 -37.62 -16.59
N ASN A 420 -9.92 -37.72 -17.39
CA ASN A 420 -9.98 -37.31 -18.78
C ASN A 420 -10.73 -38.39 -19.59
N GLN A 421 -11.97 -38.07 -19.96
CA GLN A 421 -12.85 -38.97 -20.69
C GLN A 421 -12.37 -39.23 -22.12
N ASP A 422 -11.74 -38.25 -22.77
CA ASP A 422 -11.29 -38.38 -24.16
C ASP A 422 -10.07 -39.29 -24.28
N THR A 423 -9.13 -39.18 -23.34
CA THR A 423 -7.93 -40.03 -23.31
C THR A 423 -8.09 -41.28 -22.45
N ARG A 424 -9.26 -41.48 -21.83
CA ARG A 424 -9.54 -42.55 -20.86
C ARG A 424 -8.41 -42.68 -19.82
N THR A 425 -8.05 -41.55 -19.22
CA THR A 425 -6.94 -41.46 -18.26
C THR A 425 -7.39 -40.85 -16.93
N VAL A 426 -6.94 -41.45 -15.84
CA VAL A 426 -7.08 -40.97 -14.46
C VAL A 426 -5.75 -40.38 -14.03
N TYR A 427 -5.70 -39.06 -13.84
CA TYR A 427 -4.57 -38.41 -13.19
C TYR A 427 -4.81 -38.34 -11.68
N ILE A 428 -3.76 -38.62 -10.91
CA ILE A 428 -3.79 -38.64 -9.44
C ILE A 428 -2.74 -37.65 -8.94
N LEU A 429 -3.23 -36.61 -8.28
CA LEU A 429 -2.44 -35.55 -7.64
C LEU A 429 -2.61 -35.68 -6.13
N ASP A 430 -1.64 -36.30 -5.48
CA ASP A 430 -1.58 -36.47 -4.04
C ASP A 430 -0.42 -35.64 -3.46
N PRO A 431 -0.69 -34.47 -2.85
CA PRO A 431 0.34 -33.64 -2.24
C PRO A 431 0.89 -34.21 -0.93
N THR A 432 0.35 -35.34 -0.45
CA THR A 432 0.79 -35.93 0.81
C THR A 432 1.94 -36.93 0.60
N PRO A 433 2.86 -37.04 1.58
CA PRO A 433 3.94 -38.02 1.49
C PRO A 433 3.42 -39.42 1.20
N LEU A 434 4.08 -40.12 0.27
CA LEU A 434 3.75 -41.50 -0.03
C LEU A 434 4.08 -42.36 1.19
N ASP A 435 3.07 -43.02 1.74
CA ASP A 435 3.27 -43.98 2.83
C ASP A 435 4.19 -45.12 2.33
N PRO A 436 5.26 -45.46 3.07
CA PRO A 436 6.21 -46.51 2.69
C PRO A 436 5.57 -47.84 2.29
N VAL A 437 4.39 -48.18 2.83
CA VAL A 437 3.63 -49.38 2.49
C VAL A 437 3.27 -49.44 1.00
N TYR A 438 3.09 -48.29 0.35
CA TYR A 438 2.76 -48.20 -1.07
C TYR A 438 3.96 -47.94 -1.98
N LYS A 439 5.19 -47.96 -1.46
CA LYS A 439 6.41 -47.66 -2.23
C LYS A 439 6.54 -48.50 -3.51
N TYR A 440 6.22 -49.78 -3.43
CA TYR A 440 6.33 -50.73 -4.55
C TYR A 440 5.07 -50.81 -5.42
N ASN A 441 3.93 -50.36 -4.90
CA ASN A 441 2.68 -50.28 -5.64
C ASN A 441 1.89 -49.03 -5.23
N PRO A 442 2.26 -47.85 -5.75
CA PRO A 442 1.61 -46.59 -5.39
C PRO A 442 0.11 -46.58 -5.71
N ASN A 443 -0.31 -47.27 -6.79
CA ASN A 443 -1.71 -47.36 -7.21
C ASN A 443 -2.60 -48.03 -6.15
N ALA A 444 -2.05 -48.97 -5.35
CA ALA A 444 -2.81 -49.66 -4.30
C ALA A 444 -3.44 -48.70 -3.28
N ARG A 445 -2.83 -47.53 -3.07
CA ARG A 445 -3.36 -46.46 -2.18
C ARG A 445 -4.71 -45.90 -2.66
N TYR A 446 -4.97 -45.95 -3.95
CA TYR A 446 -6.12 -45.31 -4.59
C TYR A 446 -7.18 -46.31 -5.08
N VAL A 447 -6.89 -47.62 -5.09
CA VAL A 447 -7.81 -48.67 -5.58
C VAL A 447 -9.22 -48.55 -5.00
N LYS A 448 -9.35 -48.45 -3.67
CA LYS A 448 -10.68 -48.32 -3.02
C LYS A 448 -11.45 -47.07 -3.47
N LYS A 449 -10.72 -45.99 -3.76
CA LYS A 449 -11.27 -44.71 -4.23
C LYS A 449 -11.81 -44.85 -5.65
N LEU A 450 -10.98 -45.39 -6.53
CA LEU A 450 -11.31 -45.57 -7.95
C LEU A 450 -12.46 -46.57 -8.15
N LEU A 451 -12.47 -47.69 -7.43
CA LEU A 451 -13.59 -48.63 -7.45
C LEU A 451 -14.91 -47.98 -7.03
N CYS A 452 -14.84 -47.05 -6.06
CA CYS A 452 -16.01 -46.33 -5.61
C CYS A 452 -16.52 -45.36 -6.68
N ILE A 453 -15.62 -44.62 -7.34
CA ILE A 453 -16.01 -43.73 -8.43
C ILE A 453 -16.62 -44.57 -9.57
N ALA A 454 -15.94 -45.65 -9.99
CA ALA A 454 -16.45 -46.58 -11.00
C ALA A 454 -17.85 -47.12 -10.70
N GLU A 455 -18.15 -47.42 -9.43
CA GLU A 455 -19.46 -47.93 -9.05
C GLU A 455 -20.58 -46.87 -9.13
N PHE A 456 -20.31 -45.65 -8.68
CA PHE A 456 -21.37 -44.69 -8.34
C PHE A 456 -21.53 -43.55 -9.34
N LEU A 457 -20.44 -43.10 -9.96
CA LEU A 457 -20.51 -42.03 -10.93
C LEU A 457 -21.39 -42.41 -12.14
N PRO A 458 -21.24 -43.59 -12.78
CA PRO A 458 -22.09 -43.95 -13.91
C PRO A 458 -23.57 -43.98 -13.55
N LYS A 459 -23.89 -44.44 -12.33
CA LYS A 459 -25.26 -44.45 -11.80
C LYS A 459 -25.81 -43.03 -11.67
N ALA A 460 -25.03 -42.11 -11.10
CA ALA A 460 -25.42 -40.70 -10.98
C ALA A 460 -25.60 -40.05 -12.36
N MET A 461 -24.62 -40.21 -13.27
CA MET A 461 -24.67 -39.64 -14.62
C MET A 461 -25.81 -40.19 -15.45
N SER A 462 -26.15 -41.47 -15.32
CA SER A 462 -27.28 -42.09 -16.04
C SER A 462 -28.63 -41.46 -15.67
N LYS A 463 -28.75 -40.92 -14.45
CA LYS A 463 -29.94 -40.22 -13.97
C LYS A 463 -29.98 -38.77 -14.43
N VAL A 464 -28.84 -38.09 -14.33
CA VAL A 464 -28.70 -36.66 -14.67
C VAL A 464 -28.78 -36.41 -16.17
N CYS A 465 -28.07 -37.23 -16.95
CA CYS A 465 -27.94 -37.09 -18.39
C CYS A 465 -28.12 -38.47 -19.04
N PRO A 466 -29.37 -38.86 -19.34
CA PRO A 466 -29.70 -40.10 -20.04
C PRO A 466 -29.10 -40.07 -21.46
N GLY A 467 -27.91 -40.63 -21.64
CA GLY A 467 -27.10 -40.51 -22.87
C GLY A 467 -25.63 -40.12 -22.62
N SER A 468 -25.27 -39.88 -21.36
CA SER A 468 -23.89 -39.64 -20.95
C SER A 468 -22.92 -40.74 -21.38
N ARG A 469 -21.72 -40.35 -21.84
CA ARG A 469 -20.59 -41.25 -22.14
C ARG A 469 -19.93 -41.82 -20.88
N TRP A 470 -20.41 -41.46 -19.68
CA TRP A 470 -19.96 -41.98 -18.39
C TRP A 470 -20.63 -43.32 -18.05
N ASN A 471 -20.62 -44.27 -18.97
CA ASN A 471 -21.09 -45.63 -18.79
C ASN A 471 -19.94 -46.65 -18.69
N GLU A 472 -18.70 -46.19 -18.88
CA GLU A 472 -17.49 -46.99 -18.79
C GLU A 472 -16.99 -47.11 -17.34
N ASP A 473 -16.32 -48.23 -17.05
CA ASP A 473 -15.66 -48.45 -15.78
C ASP A 473 -14.33 -47.67 -15.72
N VAL A 474 -14.36 -46.54 -15.03
CA VAL A 474 -13.17 -45.67 -14.86
C VAL A 474 -12.02 -46.35 -14.12
N PHE A 475 -12.26 -47.47 -13.43
CA PHE A 475 -11.17 -48.25 -12.82
C PHE A 475 -10.25 -48.88 -13.87
N LEU A 476 -10.79 -49.16 -15.07
CA LEU A 476 -10.07 -49.74 -16.20
C LEU A 476 -9.31 -48.70 -17.03
N TRP A 477 -9.49 -47.41 -16.74
CA TRP A 477 -8.80 -46.32 -17.42
C TRP A 477 -7.32 -46.28 -17.02
N ARG A 478 -6.48 -45.70 -17.89
CA ARG A 478 -5.04 -45.56 -17.63
C ARG A 478 -4.82 -44.71 -16.40
N GLN A 479 -4.09 -45.19 -15.40
CA GLN A 479 -3.82 -44.44 -14.17
C GLN A 479 -2.43 -43.80 -14.21
N ILE A 480 -2.35 -42.49 -13.98
CA ILE A 480 -1.10 -41.71 -13.95
C ILE A 480 -1.02 -40.98 -12.62
N ILE A 481 -0.04 -41.35 -11.79
CA ILE A 481 0.30 -40.62 -10.57
C ILE A 481 1.34 -39.57 -10.94
N LEU A 482 1.05 -38.31 -10.65
CA LEU A 482 1.97 -37.21 -10.93
C LEU A 482 2.99 -37.11 -9.79
N SER A 483 4.28 -37.29 -10.13
CA SER A 483 5.39 -37.44 -9.18
C SER A 483 6.11 -36.15 -8.81
N ASP A 484 5.90 -35.06 -9.56
CA ASP A 484 6.58 -33.77 -9.34
C ASP A 484 5.79 -32.81 -8.43
N VAL A 485 4.87 -33.35 -7.64
CA VAL A 485 4.07 -32.57 -6.70
C VAL A 485 4.94 -32.25 -5.47
N PRO A 486 5.11 -30.98 -5.07
CA PRO A 486 5.82 -30.64 -3.85
C PRO A 486 5.14 -31.29 -2.65
N ILE A 487 5.82 -32.30 -2.09
CA ILE A 487 5.37 -33.03 -0.91
C ILE A 487 5.83 -32.23 0.31
N GLU A 488 4.96 -31.36 0.81
CA GLU A 488 5.30 -30.48 1.93
C GLU A 488 4.66 -30.94 3.23
N ASN A 489 3.33 -30.89 3.33
CA ASN A 489 2.62 -31.23 4.56
C ASN A 489 1.14 -31.59 4.33
N ARG A 490 0.56 -32.39 5.25
CA ARG A 490 -0.85 -32.82 5.20
C ARG A 490 -1.81 -31.64 5.32
N GLU A 491 -1.49 -30.66 6.14
CA GLU A 491 -2.30 -29.47 6.42
C GLU A 491 -2.41 -28.55 5.18
N LEU A 492 -1.38 -28.57 4.31
CA LEU A 492 -1.36 -27.81 3.06
C LEU A 492 -2.11 -28.49 1.90
N SER A 493 -2.46 -29.77 2.05
CA SER A 493 -3.01 -30.58 0.95
C SER A 493 -4.21 -29.96 0.24
N GLY A 494 -5.14 -29.34 0.98
CA GLY A 494 -6.32 -28.68 0.39
C GLY A 494 -5.97 -27.46 -0.46
N TYR A 495 -5.01 -26.66 0.00
CA TYR A 495 -4.59 -25.45 -0.68
C TYR A 495 -3.82 -25.79 -1.96
N LEU A 496 -2.94 -26.80 -1.89
CA LEU A 496 -2.22 -27.32 -3.06
C LEU A 496 -3.18 -27.90 -4.10
N VAL A 497 -4.18 -28.67 -3.66
CA VAL A 497 -5.22 -29.20 -4.54
C VAL A 497 -6.01 -28.09 -5.23
N SER A 498 -6.34 -27.00 -4.52
CA SER A 498 -7.00 -25.83 -5.13
C SER A 498 -6.13 -25.14 -6.18
N LEU A 499 -4.82 -25.01 -5.91
CA LEU A 499 -3.85 -24.47 -6.86
C LEU A 499 -3.73 -25.35 -8.11
N PHE A 500 -3.61 -26.67 -7.93
CA PHE A 500 -3.51 -27.61 -9.05
C PHE A 500 -4.73 -27.54 -9.96
N MET A 501 -5.94 -27.42 -9.40
CA MET A 501 -7.15 -27.25 -10.19
C MET A 501 -7.14 -25.97 -11.03
N CYS A 502 -6.59 -24.89 -10.48
CA CYS A 502 -6.49 -23.60 -11.18
C CYS A 502 -5.51 -23.67 -12.36
N ILE A 503 -4.33 -24.28 -12.16
CA ILE A 503 -3.27 -24.31 -13.18
C ILE A 503 -3.41 -25.47 -14.19
N TRP A 504 -4.22 -26.48 -13.90
CA TRP A 504 -4.34 -27.68 -14.75
C TRP A 504 -4.84 -27.31 -16.16
N LYS A 505 -4.02 -27.61 -17.17
CA LYS A 505 -4.35 -27.46 -18.59
C LYS A 505 -4.04 -28.78 -19.31
N ASP A 506 -5.03 -29.66 -19.33
CA ASP A 506 -5.12 -30.85 -20.20
C ASP A 506 -3.77 -31.50 -20.60
N GLU A 507 -2.97 -31.87 -19.58
CA GLU A 507 -1.71 -32.65 -19.63
C GLU A 507 -0.42 -31.94 -19.18
N GLU A 508 -0.37 -30.60 -19.09
CA GLU A 508 0.80 -29.90 -18.55
C GLU A 508 0.52 -29.28 -17.18
N LEU A 509 1.23 -29.77 -16.16
CA LEU A 509 1.26 -29.16 -14.84
C LEU A 509 2.56 -28.35 -14.70
N GLN A 510 2.57 -27.11 -15.20
CA GLN A 510 3.66 -26.18 -14.90
C GLN A 510 3.44 -25.60 -13.50
N LEU A 511 4.00 -26.28 -12.50
CA LEU A 511 3.88 -25.86 -11.11
C LEU A 511 4.60 -24.54 -10.88
N PRO A 512 3.93 -23.51 -10.33
CA PRO A 512 4.64 -22.34 -9.87
C PRO A 512 5.58 -22.74 -8.73
N VAL A 513 6.75 -22.09 -8.67
CA VAL A 513 7.67 -22.26 -7.53
C VAL A 513 6.96 -21.77 -6.28
N LEU A 514 6.52 -22.71 -5.45
CA LEU A 514 5.97 -22.42 -4.13
C LEU A 514 7.13 -22.00 -3.23
N LYS A 515 7.16 -20.72 -2.86
CA LYS A 515 8.18 -20.18 -1.95
C LYS A 515 7.86 -20.49 -0.49
N ASP A 516 6.58 -20.54 -0.14
CA ASP A 516 6.08 -20.71 1.23
C ASP A 516 4.61 -21.19 1.21
N GLY A 517 4.26 -22.14 2.08
CA GLY A 517 2.88 -22.60 2.30
C GLY A 517 1.98 -21.53 2.92
N TYR A 518 2.55 -20.55 3.64
CA TYR A 518 1.80 -19.41 4.16
C TYR A 518 1.32 -18.48 3.04
N ASP A 519 2.17 -18.19 2.06
CA ASP A 519 1.80 -17.39 0.88
C ASP A 519 0.62 -18.01 0.12
N LEU A 520 0.62 -19.34 -0.02
CA LEU A 520 -0.47 -20.06 -0.66
C LEU A 520 -1.80 -19.90 0.11
N ARG A 521 -1.77 -19.94 1.45
CA ARG A 521 -2.95 -19.70 2.29
C ARG A 521 -3.48 -18.28 2.14
N LYS A 522 -2.59 -17.28 2.09
CA LYS A 522 -2.96 -15.87 1.87
C LYS A 522 -3.67 -15.70 0.51
N GLN A 523 -3.10 -16.26 -0.55
CA GLN A 523 -3.70 -16.23 -1.89
C GLN A 523 -5.06 -16.93 -1.93
N PHE A 524 -5.17 -18.10 -1.30
CA PHE A 524 -6.44 -18.84 -1.21
C PHE A 524 -7.52 -18.02 -0.48
N MET A 525 -7.18 -17.40 0.65
CA MET A 525 -8.14 -16.56 1.39
C MET A 525 -8.60 -15.37 0.55
N ALA A 526 -7.67 -14.71 -0.15
CA ALA A 526 -8.02 -13.63 -1.07
C ALA A 526 -8.98 -14.11 -2.16
N GLN A 527 -8.77 -15.28 -2.76
CA GLN A 527 -9.69 -15.87 -3.75
C GLN A 527 -11.10 -16.09 -3.21
N LEU A 528 -11.24 -16.53 -1.95
CA LEU A 528 -12.55 -16.71 -1.33
C LEU A 528 -13.27 -15.36 -1.07
N LEU A 529 -12.51 -14.34 -0.65
CA LEU A 529 -13.05 -13.01 -0.36
C LEU A 529 -13.41 -12.23 -1.64
N THR A 530 -12.70 -12.47 -2.73
CA THR A 530 -12.97 -11.85 -4.03
C THR A 530 -13.99 -12.62 -4.89
N TYR A 531 -14.62 -13.64 -4.32
CA TYR A 531 -15.63 -14.44 -5.01
C TYR A 531 -16.86 -13.58 -5.38
N LYS A 532 -17.16 -13.51 -6.68
CA LYS A 532 -18.22 -12.63 -7.23
C LYS A 532 -19.63 -12.96 -6.75
N GLU A 533 -19.90 -14.22 -6.43
CA GLU A 533 -21.21 -14.67 -5.93
C GLU A 533 -21.26 -14.70 -4.39
N ASN A 534 -20.43 -13.87 -3.72
CA ASN A 534 -20.47 -13.70 -2.28
C ASN A 534 -21.68 -12.86 -1.86
N GLU A 535 -22.67 -13.50 -1.25
CA GLU A 535 -23.93 -12.89 -0.81
C GLU A 535 -23.79 -12.02 0.46
N CYS A 536 -22.61 -11.96 1.04
CA CYS A 536 -22.35 -11.26 2.31
C CYS A 536 -21.23 -10.22 2.18
N GLU A 537 -20.98 -9.71 0.97
CA GLU A 537 -19.96 -8.67 0.76
C GLU A 537 -20.22 -7.44 1.65
N ASP A 538 -21.49 -7.04 1.80
CA ASP A 538 -21.91 -5.89 2.61
C ASP A 538 -21.67 -6.06 4.12
N ASN A 539 -21.41 -7.28 4.60
CA ASN A 539 -21.05 -7.50 6.01
C ASN A 539 -19.61 -7.06 6.30
N MET A 540 -18.78 -6.89 5.27
CA MET A 540 -17.40 -6.45 5.40
C MET A 540 -17.32 -4.92 5.52
N PRO A 541 -16.37 -4.37 6.31
CA PRO A 541 -16.15 -2.93 6.37
C PRO A 541 -15.89 -2.33 4.97
N ALA A 542 -16.33 -1.10 4.73
CA ALA A 542 -16.18 -0.43 3.43
C ALA A 542 -14.74 -0.48 2.90
N GLY A 543 -13.76 -0.09 3.73
CA GLY A 543 -12.35 -0.15 3.34
C GLY A 543 -11.85 -1.55 2.93
N ILE A 544 -12.42 -2.62 3.49
CA ILE A 544 -12.05 -3.99 3.10
C ILE A 544 -12.62 -4.36 1.73
N ARG A 545 -13.88 -3.97 1.46
CA ARG A 545 -14.47 -4.14 0.12
C ARG A 545 -13.64 -3.40 -0.93
N ASP A 546 -13.10 -2.25 -0.57
CA ASP A 546 -12.27 -1.44 -1.47
C ASP A 546 -10.91 -2.08 -1.75
N PHE A 547 -10.26 -2.62 -0.72
CA PHE A 547 -9.06 -3.46 -0.87
C PHE A 547 -9.31 -4.65 -1.80
N LEU A 548 -10.44 -5.34 -1.64
CA LEU A 548 -10.83 -6.48 -2.48
C LEU A 548 -11.09 -6.07 -3.93
N ARG A 549 -11.67 -4.88 -4.17
CA ARG A 549 -11.83 -4.32 -5.53
C ARG A 549 -10.47 -4.06 -6.18
N CYS A 550 -9.50 -3.51 -5.46
CA CYS A 550 -8.14 -3.33 -5.97
C CYS A 550 -7.48 -4.68 -6.32
N ILE A 551 -7.62 -5.69 -5.46
CA ILE A 551 -7.09 -7.04 -5.73
C ILE A 551 -7.72 -7.64 -7.00
N ASN A 552 -9.03 -7.48 -7.19
CA ASN A 552 -9.75 -7.98 -8.37
C ASN A 552 -9.39 -7.24 -9.67
N ALA A 553 -9.20 -5.92 -9.60
CA ALA A 553 -8.88 -5.09 -10.76
C ALA A 553 -7.53 -5.48 -11.40
N THR A 554 -6.56 -5.90 -10.58
CA THR A 554 -5.22 -6.29 -11.04
C THR A 554 -5.13 -7.76 -11.49
N GLN A 555 -6.17 -8.57 -11.24
CA GLN A 555 -6.28 -9.98 -11.68
C GLN A 555 -7.13 -10.15 -12.94
N SER A 556 -7.79 -9.08 -13.40
CA SER A 556 -8.61 -9.02 -14.62
C SER A 556 -7.73 -8.77 -15.83
#